data_AF-A0A8T1V1L2-F1
#
_entry.id   AF-A0A8T1V1L2-F1
#
_cell.length_a   1.000
_cell.length_b   1.000
_cell.length_c   1.000
_cell.angle_alpha   90.00
_cell.angle_beta   90.00
_cell.angle_gamma   90.00
#
_symmetry.space_group_name_H-M   'P 1'
#
loop_
_entity.id
_entity.type
_entity.pdbx_description
1 polymer ?
#
loop_
_entity_poly.entity_id
_entity_poly.type
_entity_poly.pdbx_seq_one_letter_code
_entity_poly.pdbx_strand_id
1 'polypeptide(L)'
;MECCELVGLMGDVAYQRCRLLLQELRKLHPIFVSPLEGMMEVEYLEYLQNQQEKIPKSKRAELQRTTRPIILLLDSSNDMLDGEDELLDFAMERTQLSRNELLAAAAFGDVPVVVEGSDSARKDYGEKLALAEETLETKAEEAAQQTLTRYREVSGHLYAFLVFEVDGVALPRVELELFHGVCPKTCKNFLALCEHKCVVAGFKLVM
;
A
#
# COMPACT_ATOMS: atom_id res chain seq x y z
N MET A 1 24.76 0.71 -6.87
CA MET A 1 23.69 0.12 -6.05
C MET A 1 22.75 1.26 -5.81
N GLU A 2 21.48 1.13 -6.19
CA GLU A 2 20.48 2.17 -5.97
C GLU A 2 19.60 1.69 -4.82
N CYS A 3 19.83 2.24 -3.64
CA CYS A 3 19.01 1.97 -2.49
C CYS A 3 17.72 2.78 -2.63
N CYS A 4 16.58 2.13 -2.59
CA CYS A 4 15.27 2.75 -2.61
C CYS A 4 14.56 2.46 -1.28
N GLU A 5 13.68 3.33 -0.82
CA GLU A 5 12.86 3.11 0.37
C GLU A 5 11.40 3.24 -0.04
N LEU A 6 10.65 2.13 0.04
CA LEU A 6 9.22 2.14 -0.19
C LEU A 6 8.52 2.63 1.07
N VAL A 7 7.79 3.74 0.94
CA VAL A 7 7.05 4.38 2.03
C VAL A 7 5.57 4.38 1.67
N GLY A 8 4.73 3.90 2.58
CA GLY A 8 3.29 3.94 2.41
C GLY A 8 2.57 3.14 3.48
N LEU A 9 1.24 3.10 3.37
CA LEU A 9 0.43 2.41 4.36
C LEU A 9 0.42 0.91 4.13
N MET A 10 0.66 0.13 5.19
CA MET A 10 0.68 -1.33 5.09
C MET A 10 -0.66 -1.95 4.66
N GLY A 11 -1.77 -1.24 4.88
CA GLY A 11 -3.10 -1.65 4.46
C GLY A 11 -3.52 -1.16 3.08
N ASP A 12 -2.68 -0.41 2.36
CA ASP A 12 -3.01 0.10 1.03
C ASP A 12 -2.60 -0.91 -0.04
N VAL A 13 -3.55 -1.24 -0.94
CA VAL A 13 -3.33 -2.16 -2.06
C VAL A 13 -2.21 -1.65 -2.97
N ALA A 14 -2.18 -0.35 -3.27
CA ALA A 14 -1.14 0.23 -4.12
C ALA A 14 0.25 0.09 -3.51
N TYR A 15 0.37 0.25 -2.18
CA TYR A 15 1.61 -0.01 -1.46
C TYR A 15 2.03 -1.48 -1.59
N GLN A 16 1.09 -2.41 -1.42
CA GLN A 16 1.36 -3.84 -1.54
C GLN A 16 1.80 -4.24 -2.96
N ARG A 17 1.21 -3.63 -4.00
CA ARG A 17 1.64 -3.82 -5.39
C ARG A 17 3.08 -3.36 -5.60
N CYS A 18 3.41 -2.14 -5.18
CA CYS A 18 4.78 -1.62 -5.25
C CYS A 18 5.76 -2.51 -4.47
N ARG A 19 5.35 -3.02 -3.31
CA ARG A 19 6.15 -3.95 -2.49
C ARG A 19 6.43 -5.26 -3.23
N LEU A 20 5.41 -5.87 -3.84
CA LEU A 20 5.56 -7.11 -4.62
C LEU A 20 6.46 -6.89 -5.85
N LEU A 21 6.28 -5.77 -6.56
CA LEU A 21 7.15 -5.37 -7.68
C LEU A 21 8.60 -5.24 -7.23
N LEU A 22 8.88 -4.46 -6.18
CA LEU A 22 10.24 -4.27 -5.66
C LEU A 22 10.88 -5.57 -5.16
N GLN A 23 10.09 -6.49 -4.58
CA GLN A 23 10.58 -7.80 -4.16
C GLN A 23 11.09 -8.63 -5.33
N GLU A 24 10.37 -8.64 -6.46
CA GLU A 24 10.82 -9.36 -7.65
C GLU A 24 11.93 -8.62 -8.38
N LEU A 25 11.84 -7.30 -8.53
CA LEU A 25 12.90 -6.47 -9.13
C LEU A 25 14.25 -6.68 -8.43
N ARG A 26 14.26 -6.80 -7.09
CA ARG A 26 15.46 -7.10 -6.32
C ARG A 26 16.09 -8.46 -6.68
N LYS A 27 15.28 -9.47 -7.03
CA LYS A 27 15.78 -10.78 -7.48
C LYS A 27 16.35 -10.70 -8.89
N LEU A 28 15.66 -9.99 -9.78
CA LEU A 28 16.03 -9.86 -11.19
C LEU A 28 17.27 -8.99 -11.38
N HIS A 29 17.36 -7.89 -10.62
CA HIS A 29 18.46 -6.95 -10.72
C HIS A 29 18.89 -6.51 -9.31
N PRO A 30 20.04 -6.98 -8.80
CA PRO A 30 20.54 -6.65 -7.46
C PRO A 30 20.87 -5.16 -7.22
N ILE A 31 20.62 -4.30 -8.21
CA ILE A 31 20.78 -2.85 -8.08
C ILE A 31 19.70 -2.28 -7.16
N PHE A 32 18.50 -2.87 -7.19
CA PHE A 32 17.39 -2.53 -6.31
C PHE A 32 17.65 -3.11 -4.92
N VAL A 33 17.91 -2.24 -3.97
CA VAL A 33 17.98 -2.61 -2.55
C VAL A 33 16.94 -1.77 -1.83
N SER A 34 16.02 -2.41 -1.11
CA SER A 34 14.99 -1.66 -0.37
C SER A 34 14.77 -2.20 1.03
N PRO A 35 14.75 -1.34 2.07
CA PRO A 35 13.91 -1.59 3.22
C PRO A 35 12.46 -1.52 2.75
N LEU A 36 11.67 -2.53 3.10
CA LEU A 36 10.24 -2.61 2.77
C LEU A 36 9.50 -2.55 4.10
N GLU A 37 9.22 -1.33 4.56
CA GLU A 37 8.51 -1.12 5.82
C GLU A 37 7.21 -0.37 5.55
N GLY A 38 6.11 -1.11 5.64
CA GLY A 38 4.78 -0.52 5.58
C GLY A 38 4.44 0.03 6.95
N MET A 39 3.70 1.13 6.98
CA MET A 39 3.37 1.84 8.21
C MET A 39 1.87 1.90 8.44
N MET A 40 1.46 2.08 9.69
CA MET A 40 0.12 2.55 10.02
C MET A 40 0.01 4.03 9.70
N GLU A 41 -1.21 4.56 9.59
CA GLU A 41 -1.42 5.97 9.22
C GLU A 41 -0.73 6.95 10.19
N VAL A 42 -0.77 6.66 11.49
CA VAL A 42 -0.08 7.47 12.51
C VAL A 42 1.44 7.48 12.30
N GLU A 43 2.02 6.31 12.04
CA GLU A 43 3.46 6.14 11.80
C GLU A 43 3.88 6.81 10.49
N TYR A 44 3.04 6.73 9.45
CA TYR A 44 3.26 7.39 8.17
C TYR A 44 3.26 8.92 8.30
N LEU A 45 2.30 9.49 9.03
CA LEU A 45 2.25 10.93 9.25
C LEU A 45 3.45 11.43 10.07
N GLU A 46 3.86 10.68 11.09
CA GLU A 46 5.08 10.96 11.85
C GLU A 46 6.33 10.85 10.97
N TYR A 47 6.40 9.83 10.11
CA TYR A 47 7.48 9.66 9.14
C TYR A 47 7.59 10.87 8.20
N LEU A 48 6.48 11.31 7.59
CA LEU A 48 6.46 12.48 6.71
C LEU A 48 6.95 13.75 7.41
N GLN A 49 6.63 13.92 8.69
CA GLN A 49 7.09 15.06 9.48
C GLN A 49 8.59 14.99 9.76
N ASN A 50 9.11 13.80 10.05
CA ASN A 50 10.51 13.58 10.39
C ASN A 50 11.43 13.58 9.15
N GLN A 51 10.94 13.15 7.99
CA GLN A 51 11.72 12.98 6.76
C GLN A 51 11.55 14.13 5.77
N GLN A 52 11.13 15.31 6.23
CA GLN A 52 10.91 16.47 5.35
C GLN A 52 12.12 16.79 4.48
N GLU A 53 13.35 16.60 4.95
CA GLU A 53 14.57 16.88 4.19
C GLU A 53 14.75 15.98 2.95
N LYS A 54 14.22 14.75 3.00
CA LYS A 54 14.25 13.80 1.87
C LYS A 54 13.11 14.00 0.88
N ILE A 55 12.02 14.64 1.34
CA ILE A 55 10.79 14.79 0.57
C ILE A 55 10.75 16.17 -0.13
N PRO A 56 10.56 16.20 -1.47
CA PRO A 56 10.42 17.45 -2.22
C PRO A 56 9.36 18.38 -1.61
N LYS A 57 9.73 19.65 -1.38
CA LYS A 57 8.83 20.65 -0.74
C LYS A 57 7.47 20.78 -1.42
N SER A 58 7.43 20.64 -2.75
CA SER A 58 6.20 20.68 -3.56
C SER A 58 5.22 19.55 -3.24
N LYS A 59 5.73 18.39 -2.78
CA LYS A 59 4.94 17.17 -2.54
C LYS A 59 4.45 17.02 -1.10
N ARG A 60 5.08 17.69 -0.12
CA ARG A 60 4.78 17.49 1.31
C ARG A 60 3.30 17.69 1.69
N ALA A 61 2.66 18.73 1.16
CA ALA A 61 1.26 19.03 1.46
C ALA A 61 0.28 18.04 0.79
N GLU A 62 0.66 17.48 -0.35
CA GLU A 62 -0.08 16.45 -1.07
C GLU A 62 -0.01 15.13 -0.30
N LEU A 63 1.19 14.71 0.09
CA LEU A 63 1.42 13.44 0.81
C LEU A 63 0.71 13.37 2.17
N GLN A 64 0.47 14.50 2.83
CA GLN A 64 -0.34 14.54 4.06
C GLN A 64 -1.84 14.27 3.83
N ARG A 65 -2.30 14.28 2.58
CA ARG A 65 -3.71 14.13 2.18
C ARG A 65 -3.96 12.87 1.36
N THR A 66 -2.93 12.12 1.05
CA THR A 66 -2.99 10.92 0.21
C THR A 66 -2.32 9.77 0.94
N THR A 67 -2.81 8.55 0.73
CA THR A 67 -2.17 7.32 1.24
C THR A 67 -1.25 6.68 0.20
N ARG A 68 -1.11 7.31 -0.97
CA ARG A 68 -0.36 6.77 -2.10
C ARG A 68 1.07 6.43 -1.68
N PRO A 69 1.57 5.25 -2.05
CA PRO A 69 2.95 4.89 -1.76
C PRO A 69 3.90 5.78 -2.55
N ILE A 70 5.05 6.08 -1.95
CA ILE A 70 6.17 6.74 -2.61
C ILE A 70 7.40 5.87 -2.48
N ILE A 71 8.32 6.01 -3.43
CA ILE A 71 9.63 5.36 -3.39
C ILE A 71 10.68 6.46 -3.33
N LEU A 72 11.43 6.53 -2.22
CA LEU A 72 12.53 7.47 -2.07
C LEU A 72 13.81 6.84 -2.64
N LEU A 73 14.49 7.51 -3.56
CA LEU A 73 15.79 7.07 -4.06
C LEU A 73 16.88 7.63 -3.13
N LEU A 74 17.60 6.76 -2.42
CA LEU A 74 18.50 7.16 -1.35
C LEU A 74 19.86 7.65 -1.87
N ASP A 75 20.27 7.23 -3.07
CA ASP A 75 21.55 7.61 -3.68
C ASP A 75 21.49 8.94 -4.47
N SER A 76 20.29 9.47 -4.72
CA SER A 76 20.09 10.78 -5.35
C SER A 76 19.22 11.68 -4.47
N SER A 77 19.81 12.78 -3.99
CA SER A 77 19.11 13.70 -3.11
C SER A 77 17.91 14.35 -3.80
N ASN A 78 16.71 14.15 -3.24
CA ASN A 78 15.40 14.66 -3.70
C ASN A 78 14.74 13.94 -4.88
N ASP A 79 15.23 12.77 -5.31
CA ASP A 79 14.48 11.98 -6.27
C ASP A 79 13.51 11.03 -5.55
N MET A 80 12.26 11.09 -5.96
CA MET A 80 11.15 10.32 -5.42
C MET A 80 10.28 9.86 -6.57
N LEU A 81 9.85 8.61 -6.54
CA LEU A 81 8.86 8.07 -7.46
C LEU A 81 7.48 8.08 -6.78
N ASP A 82 6.49 8.62 -7.46
CA ASP A 82 5.12 8.76 -7.00
C ASP A 82 4.28 7.56 -7.46
N GLY A 83 4.28 6.50 -6.65
CA GLY A 83 3.48 5.31 -6.87
C GLY A 83 4.04 4.33 -7.90
N GLU A 84 3.14 3.48 -8.39
CA GLU A 84 3.51 2.31 -9.19
C GLU A 84 3.96 2.65 -10.61
N ASP A 85 3.28 3.60 -11.27
CA ASP A 85 3.58 3.91 -12.68
C ASP A 85 5.02 4.45 -12.82
N GLU A 86 5.41 5.39 -11.96
CA GLU A 86 6.79 5.91 -11.95
C GLU A 86 7.81 4.84 -11.54
N LEU A 87 7.45 3.90 -10.65
CA LEU A 87 8.28 2.74 -10.32
C LEU A 87 8.48 1.81 -11.52
N LEU A 88 7.42 1.56 -12.30
CA LEU A 88 7.49 0.72 -13.49
C LEU A 88 8.34 1.39 -14.57
N ASP A 89 8.15 2.67 -14.85
CA ASP A 89 8.97 3.43 -15.80
C ASP A 89 10.46 3.37 -15.39
N PHE A 90 10.75 3.64 -14.11
CA PHE A 90 12.09 3.56 -13.54
C PHE A 90 12.71 2.16 -13.70
N ALA A 91 11.92 1.10 -13.50
CA ALA A 91 12.35 -0.27 -13.62
C ALA A 91 12.57 -0.71 -15.08
N MET A 92 11.70 -0.27 -16.00
CA MET A 92 11.82 -0.55 -17.43
C MET A 92 13.15 -0.03 -18.00
N GLU A 93 13.55 1.19 -17.62
CA GLU A 93 14.83 1.80 -18.03
C GLU A 93 16.06 0.97 -17.60
N ARG A 94 15.97 0.30 -16.45
CA ARG A 94 17.10 -0.43 -15.83
C ARG A 94 17.16 -1.90 -16.21
N THR A 95 16.00 -2.52 -16.39
CA THR A 95 15.89 -3.97 -16.64
C THR A 95 15.76 -4.30 -18.12
N GLN A 96 15.39 -3.33 -18.96
CA GLN A 96 15.01 -3.53 -20.36
C GLN A 96 13.80 -4.45 -20.56
N LEU A 97 13.07 -4.76 -19.48
CA LEU A 97 11.80 -5.50 -19.53
C LEU A 97 10.66 -4.53 -19.85
N SER A 98 9.62 -5.03 -20.51
CA SER A 98 8.38 -4.29 -20.72
C SER A 98 7.55 -4.23 -19.43
N ARG A 99 6.61 -3.27 -19.36
CA ARG A 99 5.64 -3.14 -18.26
C ARG A 99 4.96 -4.49 -17.94
N ASN A 100 4.48 -5.18 -18.97
CA ASN A 100 3.76 -6.45 -18.80
C ASN A 100 4.67 -7.57 -18.27
N GLU A 101 5.94 -7.61 -18.69
CA GLU A 101 6.90 -8.59 -18.18
C GLU A 101 7.24 -8.32 -16.71
N LEU A 102 7.35 -7.05 -16.30
CA LEU A 102 7.55 -6.67 -14.90
C LEU A 102 6.34 -7.03 -14.03
N LEU A 103 5.13 -6.74 -14.51
CA LEU A 103 3.89 -7.12 -13.82
C LEU A 103 3.76 -8.64 -13.71
N ALA A 104 4.07 -9.38 -14.79
CA ALA A 104 4.03 -10.83 -14.76
C ALA A 104 5.10 -11.43 -13.85
N ALA A 105 6.29 -10.82 -13.78
CA ALA A 105 7.30 -11.20 -12.80
C ALA A 105 6.79 -11.02 -11.36
N ALA A 106 6.20 -9.86 -11.04
CA ALA A 106 5.58 -9.61 -9.73
C ALA A 106 4.42 -10.56 -9.43
N ALA A 107 3.58 -10.84 -10.43
CA ALA A 107 2.39 -11.68 -10.30
C ALA A 107 2.75 -13.17 -10.10
N PHE A 108 3.75 -13.68 -10.81
CA PHE A 108 4.03 -15.13 -10.87
C PHE A 108 5.36 -15.53 -10.21
N GLY A 109 6.21 -14.57 -9.86
CA GLY A 109 7.53 -14.80 -9.24
C GLY A 109 8.63 -15.19 -10.24
N ASP A 110 8.40 -15.03 -11.54
CA ASP A 110 9.39 -15.24 -12.60
C ASP A 110 9.02 -14.44 -13.86
N VAL A 111 10.04 -14.03 -14.63
CA VAL A 111 9.81 -13.34 -15.90
C VAL A 111 9.30 -14.35 -16.93
N PRO A 112 8.15 -14.11 -17.58
CA PRO A 112 7.69 -15.00 -18.63
C PRO A 112 8.73 -15.09 -19.75
N VAL A 113 9.24 -16.29 -20.00
CA VAL A 113 10.20 -16.49 -21.10
C VAL A 113 9.45 -16.36 -22.42
N VAL A 114 9.92 -15.46 -23.29
CA VAL A 114 9.46 -15.39 -24.68
C VAL A 114 9.84 -16.70 -25.35
N VAL A 115 8.87 -17.58 -25.58
CA VAL A 115 9.10 -18.83 -26.30
C VAL A 115 9.10 -18.52 -27.79
N GLU A 116 10.26 -18.58 -28.44
CA GLU A 116 10.34 -18.68 -29.90
C GLU A 116 9.76 -20.05 -30.31
N GLY A 117 8.45 -20.09 -30.55
CA GLY A 117 7.71 -21.33 -30.81
C GLY A 117 6.38 -21.09 -31.50
N SER A 118 5.64 -22.19 -31.70
CA SER A 118 4.35 -22.27 -32.41
C SER A 118 3.34 -21.19 -31.98
N ASP A 119 2.34 -20.91 -32.83
CA ASP A 119 1.28 -19.93 -32.53
C ASP A 119 0.59 -20.16 -31.17
N SER A 120 0.54 -21.43 -30.70
CA SER A 120 0.03 -21.75 -29.36
C SER A 120 0.90 -21.22 -28.22
N ALA A 121 2.23 -21.22 -28.36
CA ALA A 121 3.15 -20.73 -27.34
C ALA A 121 3.11 -19.20 -27.22
N ARG A 122 2.97 -18.51 -28.36
CA ARG A 122 2.76 -17.05 -28.40
C ARG A 122 1.42 -16.65 -27.77
N LYS A 123 0.38 -17.46 -28.00
CA LYS A 123 -0.94 -17.25 -27.40
C LYS A 123 -0.90 -17.43 -25.88
N ASP A 124 -0.29 -18.52 -25.38
CA ASP A 124 -0.11 -18.77 -23.95
C ASP A 124 0.68 -17.65 -23.25
N TYR A 125 1.73 -17.14 -23.90
CA TYR A 125 2.49 -16.00 -23.41
C TYR A 125 1.63 -14.74 -23.30
N GLY A 126 0.84 -14.41 -24.33
CA GLY A 126 -0.07 -13.25 -24.32
C GLY A 126 -1.16 -13.36 -23.25
N GLU A 127 -1.72 -14.55 -23.05
CA GLU A 127 -2.72 -14.81 -22.01
C GLU A 127 -2.13 -14.65 -20.60
N LYS A 128 -0.91 -15.12 -20.35
CA LYS A 128 -0.22 -14.91 -19.07
C LYS A 128 0.05 -13.44 -18.77
N LEU A 129 0.48 -12.67 -19.78
CA LEU A 129 0.68 -11.23 -19.62
C LEU A 129 -0.64 -10.50 -19.31
N ALA A 130 -1.74 -10.91 -19.93
CA ALA A 130 -3.05 -10.33 -19.64
C ALA A 130 -3.56 -10.69 -18.23
N LEU A 131 -3.26 -11.89 -17.74
CA LEU A 131 -3.66 -12.36 -16.41
C LEU A 131 -2.80 -11.77 -15.27
N ALA A 132 -1.60 -11.27 -15.60
CA ALA A 132 -0.64 -10.75 -14.62
C ALA A 132 -1.23 -9.60 -13.79
N GLU A 133 -1.92 -8.66 -14.42
CA GLU A 133 -2.49 -7.48 -13.76
C GLU A 133 -3.52 -7.88 -12.70
N GLU A 134 -4.50 -8.72 -13.06
CA GLU A 134 -5.54 -9.23 -12.16
C GLU A 134 -4.94 -10.07 -11.03
N THR A 135 -3.95 -10.91 -11.34
CA THR A 135 -3.26 -11.74 -10.36
C THR A 135 -2.48 -10.88 -9.35
N LEU A 136 -1.79 -9.85 -9.83
CA LEU A 136 -1.02 -8.94 -8.97
C LEU A 136 -1.95 -8.14 -8.07
N GLU A 137 -3.06 -7.64 -8.61
CA GLU A 137 -4.11 -6.94 -7.86
C GLU A 137 -4.64 -7.83 -6.71
N THR A 138 -5.07 -9.04 -7.04
CA THR A 138 -5.61 -10.00 -6.07
C THR A 138 -4.59 -10.29 -4.95
N LYS A 139 -3.32 -10.52 -5.31
CA LYS A 139 -2.25 -10.75 -4.32
C LYS A 139 -2.01 -9.54 -3.43
N ALA A 140 -2.10 -8.33 -3.99
CA ALA A 140 -1.92 -7.10 -3.24
C ALA A 140 -3.08 -6.86 -2.26
N GLU A 141 -4.32 -7.11 -2.69
CA GLU A 141 -5.50 -7.07 -1.82
C GLU A 141 -5.39 -8.08 -0.67
N GLU A 142 -5.03 -9.34 -0.98
CA GLU A 142 -4.80 -10.37 0.02
C GLU A 142 -3.70 -9.99 1.01
N ALA A 143 -2.57 -9.44 0.51
CA ALA A 143 -1.47 -9.01 1.34
C ALA A 143 -1.84 -7.82 2.25
N ALA A 144 -2.60 -6.85 1.73
CA ALA A 144 -3.11 -5.72 2.51
C ALA A 144 -4.03 -6.21 3.63
N GLN A 145 -5.00 -7.06 3.29
CA GLN A 145 -5.95 -7.63 4.24
C GLN A 145 -5.26 -8.48 5.30
N GLN A 146 -4.33 -9.35 4.90
CA GLN A 146 -3.58 -10.20 5.81
C GLN A 146 -2.73 -9.37 6.78
N THR A 147 -2.07 -8.31 6.27
CA THR A 147 -1.20 -7.45 7.08
C THR A 147 -2.02 -6.69 8.12
N LEU A 148 -3.15 -6.09 7.73
CA LEU A 148 -4.06 -5.44 8.67
C LEU A 148 -4.64 -6.41 9.69
N THR A 149 -5.05 -7.61 9.26
CA THR A 149 -5.60 -8.63 10.16
C THR A 149 -4.58 -9.03 11.21
N ARG A 150 -3.34 -9.31 10.79
CA ARG A 150 -2.24 -9.64 11.70
C ARG A 150 -1.92 -8.49 12.65
N TYR A 151 -1.89 -7.26 12.16
CA TYR A 151 -1.67 -6.09 13.00
C TYR A 151 -2.74 -5.99 14.10
N ARG A 152 -4.02 -6.16 13.75
CA ARG A 152 -5.13 -6.14 14.71
C ARG A 152 -4.96 -7.19 15.80
N GLU A 153 -4.64 -8.42 15.42
CA GLU A 153 -4.44 -9.54 16.34
C GLU A 153 -3.30 -9.28 17.34
N VAL A 154 -2.22 -8.64 16.88
CA VAL A 154 -1.00 -8.44 17.70
C VAL A 154 -1.01 -7.13 18.49
N SER A 155 -1.68 -6.09 17.98
CA SER A 155 -1.71 -4.75 18.59
C SER A 155 -2.26 -4.75 20.04
N GLY A 156 -3.21 -5.64 20.33
CA GLY A 156 -3.96 -5.61 21.59
C GLY A 156 -4.82 -4.35 21.77
N HIS A 157 -5.01 -3.57 20.70
CA HIS A 157 -5.85 -2.38 20.70
C HIS A 157 -7.33 -2.75 20.58
N LEU A 158 -8.20 -1.81 20.97
CA LEU A 158 -9.64 -1.95 20.77
C LEU A 158 -10.00 -1.33 19.42
N TYR A 159 -11.02 -1.86 18.77
CA TYR A 159 -11.49 -1.35 17.47
C TYR A 159 -12.97 -1.03 17.56
N ALA A 160 -13.38 0.05 16.91
CA ALA A 160 -14.76 0.47 16.76
C ALA A 160 -15.01 0.91 15.32
N PHE A 161 -16.26 1.19 14.95
CA PHE A 161 -16.53 1.77 13.65
C PHE A 161 -17.69 2.75 13.63
N LEU A 162 -17.67 3.65 12.67
CA LEU A 162 -18.72 4.62 12.44
C LEU A 162 -19.39 4.31 11.10
N VAL A 163 -20.72 4.33 11.10
CA VAL A 163 -21.51 4.27 9.87
C VAL A 163 -22.18 5.63 9.71
N PHE A 164 -21.96 6.24 8.56
CA PHE A 164 -22.54 7.53 8.23
C PHE A 164 -23.67 7.35 7.23
N GLU A 165 -24.68 8.21 7.32
CA GLU A 165 -25.75 8.32 6.35
C GLU A 165 -25.87 9.79 5.97
N VAL A 166 -25.89 10.08 4.67
CA VAL A 166 -26.11 11.42 4.13
C VAL A 166 -27.25 11.34 3.15
N ASP A 167 -28.31 12.14 3.39
CA ASP A 167 -29.52 12.16 2.56
C ASP A 167 -30.14 10.77 2.31
N GLY A 168 -30.12 9.89 3.32
CA GLY A 168 -30.64 8.52 3.22
C GLY A 168 -29.68 7.51 2.56
N VAL A 169 -28.48 7.94 2.16
CA VAL A 169 -27.46 7.08 1.54
C VAL A 169 -26.39 6.75 2.58
N ALA A 170 -26.23 5.45 2.86
CA ALA A 170 -25.16 4.98 3.74
C ALA A 170 -23.79 5.17 3.05
N LEU A 171 -22.87 5.84 3.75
CA LEU A 171 -21.47 5.97 3.33
C LEU A 171 -20.65 4.75 3.81
N PRO A 172 -19.45 4.56 3.24
CA PRO A 172 -18.51 3.56 3.73
C PRO A 172 -18.26 3.68 5.23
N ARG A 173 -18.14 2.51 5.88
CA ARG A 173 -17.79 2.39 7.29
C ARG A 173 -16.40 3.00 7.54
N VAL A 174 -16.27 3.85 8.55
CA VAL A 174 -14.97 4.31 9.04
C VAL A 174 -14.57 3.44 10.21
N GLU A 175 -13.42 2.79 10.11
CA GLU A 175 -12.85 2.01 11.20
C GLU A 175 -12.00 2.90 12.10
N LEU A 176 -12.10 2.69 13.41
CA LEU A 176 -11.36 3.42 14.42
C LEU A 176 -10.54 2.45 15.24
N GLU A 177 -9.25 2.74 15.36
CA GLU A 177 -8.36 2.08 16.28
C GLU A 177 -8.25 2.88 17.59
N LEU A 178 -8.46 2.21 18.71
CA LEU A 178 -8.49 2.80 20.04
C LEU A 178 -7.29 2.29 20.85
N PHE A 179 -6.32 3.18 21.04
CA PHE A 179 -5.09 2.94 21.81
C PHE A 179 -5.34 2.89 23.32
N HIS A 180 -6.11 1.89 23.77
CA HIS A 180 -6.54 1.74 25.16
C HIS A 180 -5.37 1.64 26.15
N GLY A 181 -4.23 1.08 25.73
CA GLY A 181 -3.01 1.02 26.53
C GLY A 181 -2.44 2.41 26.86
N VAL A 182 -2.69 3.42 26.02
CA VAL A 182 -2.21 4.79 26.20
C VAL A 182 -3.25 5.67 26.90
N CYS A 183 -4.52 5.62 26.46
CA CYS A 183 -5.57 6.52 26.94
C CYS A 183 -6.84 5.77 27.41
N PRO A 184 -6.74 4.90 28.44
CA PRO A 184 -7.78 3.93 28.78
C PRO A 184 -9.13 4.54 29.16
N LYS A 185 -9.13 5.70 29.84
CA LYS A 185 -10.36 6.41 30.23
C LYS A 185 -11.09 6.99 29.02
N THR A 186 -10.34 7.57 28.09
CA THR A 186 -10.90 8.16 26.86
C THR A 186 -11.53 7.08 25.98
N CYS A 187 -10.83 5.96 25.78
CA CYS A 187 -11.37 4.83 25.03
C CYS A 187 -12.64 4.26 25.68
N LYS A 188 -12.67 4.08 27.01
CA LYS A 188 -13.87 3.62 27.72
C LYS A 188 -15.06 4.56 27.53
N ASN A 189 -14.84 5.87 27.64
CA ASN A 189 -15.90 6.85 27.39
C ASN A 189 -16.40 6.79 25.94
N PHE A 190 -15.49 6.65 24.96
CA PHE A 190 -15.87 6.54 23.56
C PHE A 190 -16.70 5.28 23.29
N LEU A 191 -16.30 4.13 23.83
CA LEU A 191 -17.05 2.88 23.69
C LEU A 191 -18.45 2.98 24.33
N ALA A 192 -18.56 3.57 25.52
CA ALA A 192 -19.85 3.82 26.16
C ALA A 192 -20.78 4.68 25.29
N LEU A 193 -20.24 5.71 24.61
CA LEU A 193 -21.02 6.51 23.65
C LEU A 193 -21.51 5.69 22.45
N CYS A 194 -20.73 4.70 21.99
CA CYS A 194 -21.12 3.79 20.92
C CYS A 194 -22.23 2.83 21.37
N GLU A 195 -22.10 2.22 22.55
CA GLU A 195 -23.06 1.25 23.11
C GLU A 195 -24.42 1.88 23.39
N HIS A 196 -24.45 3.13 23.84
CA HIS A 196 -25.69 3.86 24.07
C HIS A 196 -26.39 4.32 22.77
N LYS A 197 -25.85 3.96 21.58
CA LYS A 197 -26.37 4.35 20.26
C LYS A 197 -26.67 5.85 20.21
N CYS A 198 -25.80 6.65 20.82
CA CYS A 198 -25.99 8.08 20.87
C CYS A 198 -25.90 8.62 19.45
N VAL A 199 -26.92 9.37 19.04
CA VAL A 199 -26.85 10.15 17.80
C VAL A 199 -26.11 11.43 18.11
N VAL A 200 -24.83 11.49 17.76
CA VAL A 200 -24.07 12.74 17.83
C VAL A 200 -24.24 13.41 16.47
N ALA A 201 -24.81 14.61 16.40
CA ALA A 201 -24.91 15.40 15.16
C ALA A 201 -25.47 14.65 13.91
N GLY A 202 -26.39 13.69 14.10
CA GLY A 202 -26.99 12.90 13.02
C GLY A 202 -26.29 11.56 12.71
N PHE A 203 -25.23 11.21 13.46
CA PHE A 203 -24.42 10.01 13.21
C PHE A 203 -24.82 8.85 14.11
N LYS A 204 -24.80 7.62 13.58
CA LYS A 204 -25.02 6.40 14.38
C LYS A 204 -23.68 5.75 14.71
N LEU A 205 -23.29 5.83 15.97
CA LEU A 205 -22.13 5.08 16.48
C LEU A 205 -22.52 3.61 16.71
N VAL A 206 -21.68 2.68 16.24
CA VAL A 206 -21.89 1.23 16.36
C VAL A 206 -20.55 0.58 16.74
N MET A 207 -20.59 -0.55 17.45
CA MET A 207 -19.41 -1.37 17.72
C MET A 207 -19.36 -2.59 16.81
#